data_AF-A0AAQ4FCI3-F1
#
_entry.id   AF-A0AAQ4FCI3-F1
#
_cell.length_a   1.000
_cell.length_b   1.000
_cell.length_c   1.000
_cell.angle_alpha   90.00
_cell.angle_beta   90.00
_cell.angle_gamma   90.00
#
_symmetry.space_group_name_H-M   'P 1'
#
loop_
_entity.id
_entity.type
_entity.pdbx_description
1 polymer ?
#
loop_
_entity_poly.entity_id
_entity_poly.type
_entity_poly.pdbx_seq_one_letter_code
_entity_poly.pdbx_strand_id
1 'polypeptide(L)'
;MLEKLRVGETPYWRNSVLEKLRVGETPCWRNFVLEKLCAVETPCWRNTVLEKFRAGETPCWRNFVLEKLRARETTCWRISVLEKLRAGETLCWRNSVLEKLRAGETPWWRSSVLVKLRAGETSRWRISVLENICAGETPCWRKCVLENICAGEYLCWRNSVLEKLRAGETLSWRNSLLEKLCAGETALEKLCVGETPRWRNSALEKLCVAETPH
;
A
#
# COMPACT_ATOMS: atom_id res chain seq x y z
N MET A 1 16.33 22.13 -21.82
CA MET A 1 15.81 22.33 -20.45
C MET A 1 14.82 23.48 -20.52
N LEU A 2 13.56 23.28 -20.15
CA LEU A 2 12.60 24.39 -20.01
C LEU A 2 12.30 24.55 -18.51
N GLU A 3 12.34 25.78 -18.02
CA GLU A 3 12.21 26.06 -16.59
C GLU A 3 10.77 25.93 -16.08
N LYS A 4 9.78 26.45 -16.85
CA LYS A 4 8.37 26.44 -16.45
C LYS A 4 7.47 26.32 -17.67
N LEU A 5 6.57 25.34 -17.65
CA LEU A 5 5.57 25.16 -18.70
C LEU A 5 4.17 25.03 -18.08
N ARG A 6 3.18 25.67 -18.72
CA ARG A 6 1.75 25.50 -18.43
C ARG A 6 1.06 25.05 -19.72
N VAL A 7 0.34 23.95 -19.66
CA VAL A 7 -0.37 23.41 -20.83
C VAL A 7 -1.82 23.15 -20.44
N GLY A 8 -2.75 23.67 -21.24
CA GLY A 8 -4.19 23.46 -21.08
C GLY A 8 -4.63 22.09 -21.58
N GLU A 9 -4.26 21.73 -22.81
CA GLU A 9 -4.68 20.49 -23.48
C GLU A 9 -3.56 19.84 -24.32
N THR A 10 -3.59 18.50 -24.33
CA THR A 10 -2.83 17.47 -25.10
C THR A 10 -1.60 17.87 -25.94
N PRO A 11 -0.39 17.56 -25.42
CA PRO A 11 0.70 17.08 -26.27
C PRO A 11 1.15 15.69 -25.86
N TYR A 12 1.37 14.78 -26.82
CA TYR A 12 2.15 13.56 -26.57
C TYR A 12 3.62 13.95 -26.41
N TRP A 13 4.15 13.79 -25.20
CA TRP A 13 5.54 14.09 -24.92
C TRP A 13 6.39 12.83 -24.93
N ARG A 14 7.45 12.91 -25.72
CA ARG A 14 8.50 11.90 -25.78
C ARG A 14 9.83 12.59 -25.46
N ASN A 15 10.56 12.04 -24.49
CA ASN A 15 11.93 12.43 -24.16
C ASN A 15 12.07 13.92 -23.76
N SER A 16 11.72 14.23 -22.52
CA SER A 16 11.83 15.61 -22.03
C SER A 16 12.39 15.68 -20.61
N VAL A 17 13.10 16.77 -20.34
CA VAL A 17 13.59 17.16 -19.02
C VAL A 17 13.09 18.57 -18.73
N LEU A 18 12.22 18.71 -17.73
CA LEU A 18 11.70 20.00 -17.29
C LEU A 18 11.87 20.14 -15.78
N GLU A 19 11.94 21.37 -15.31
CA GLU A 19 12.01 21.63 -13.86
C GLU A 19 10.59 21.65 -13.25
N LYS A 20 9.69 22.46 -13.83
CA LYS A 20 8.32 22.63 -13.33
C LYS A 20 7.27 22.54 -14.44
N LEU A 21 6.23 21.75 -14.21
CA LEU A 21 5.12 21.58 -15.14
C LEU A 21 3.76 21.63 -14.41
N ARG A 22 2.81 22.37 -15.00
CA ARG A 22 1.39 22.32 -14.63
C ARG A 22 0.54 21.96 -15.84
N VAL A 23 -0.31 20.94 -15.69
CA VAL A 23 -1.20 20.47 -16.76
C VAL A 23 -2.63 20.39 -16.24
N GLY A 24 -3.59 20.85 -17.05
CA GLY A 24 -5.02 20.65 -16.80
C GLY A 24 -5.41 19.21 -17.08
N GLU A 25 -5.59 18.88 -18.37
CA GLU A 25 -6.09 17.57 -18.79
C GLU A 25 -5.16 16.87 -19.80
N THR A 26 -5.01 15.57 -19.55
CA THR A 26 -4.37 14.49 -20.29
C THR A 26 -3.17 14.77 -21.23
N PRO A 27 -2.02 14.12 -20.93
CA PRO A 27 -1.41 13.29 -21.97
C PRO A 27 -0.78 11.98 -21.50
N CYS A 28 -0.46 11.14 -22.49
CA CYS A 28 0.42 9.99 -22.35
C CYS A 28 1.89 10.41 -22.45
N TRP A 29 2.69 10.08 -21.43
CA TRP A 29 4.10 10.47 -21.35
C TRP A 29 5.02 9.28 -21.53
N ARG A 30 6.11 9.50 -22.25
CA ARG A 30 7.16 8.49 -22.40
C ARG A 30 8.53 9.10 -22.19
N ASN A 31 9.30 8.50 -21.27
CA ASN A 31 10.69 8.83 -20.97
C ASN A 31 10.84 10.29 -20.52
N PHE A 32 10.60 10.56 -19.24
CA PHE A 32 10.60 11.92 -18.72
C PHE A 32 11.33 12.02 -17.37
N VAL A 33 12.04 13.13 -17.16
CA VAL A 33 12.65 13.49 -15.86
C VAL A 33 12.15 14.86 -15.40
N LEU A 34 11.46 14.93 -14.27
CA LEU A 34 10.89 16.17 -13.72
C LEU A 34 11.26 16.39 -12.26
N GLU A 35 11.44 17.64 -11.87
CA GLU A 35 11.48 17.99 -10.44
C GLU A 35 10.06 18.12 -9.85
N LYS A 36 9.17 18.95 -10.45
CA LYS A 36 7.84 19.23 -9.88
C LYS A 36 6.69 19.19 -10.89
N LEU A 37 5.71 18.32 -10.66
CA LEU A 37 4.47 18.21 -11.45
C LEU A 37 3.23 18.50 -10.61
N CYS A 38 2.33 19.31 -11.14
CA CYS A 38 0.93 19.34 -10.72
C CYS A 38 0.04 19.02 -11.92
N ALA A 39 -0.85 18.04 -11.78
CA ALA A 39 -1.83 17.71 -12.81
C ALA A 39 -3.22 17.52 -12.20
N VAL A 40 -4.29 17.77 -12.97
CA VAL A 40 -5.66 17.48 -12.53
C VAL A 40 -5.99 16.04 -12.91
N GLU A 41 -5.88 15.68 -14.20
CA GLU A 41 -6.14 14.33 -14.74
C GLU A 41 -5.05 13.89 -15.74
N THR A 42 -4.51 12.66 -15.62
CA THR A 42 -3.44 12.18 -16.54
C THR A 42 -3.52 10.70 -16.94
N PRO A 43 -3.67 10.35 -18.24
CA PRO A 43 -4.11 9.04 -18.73
C PRO A 43 -3.04 7.95 -18.59
N CYS A 44 -1.78 8.25 -18.91
CA CYS A 44 -0.74 7.22 -18.87
C CYS A 44 0.70 7.75 -18.76
N TRP A 45 1.51 7.09 -17.94
CA TRP A 45 2.94 7.41 -17.78
C TRP A 45 3.80 6.18 -18.01
N ARG A 46 4.89 6.37 -18.76
CA ARG A 46 5.87 5.33 -19.01
C ARG A 46 7.29 5.84 -18.85
N ASN A 47 8.08 5.13 -18.05
CA ASN A 47 9.51 5.41 -17.82
C ASN A 47 9.72 6.84 -17.32
N THR A 48 9.31 7.11 -16.08
CA THR A 48 9.32 8.47 -15.52
C THR A 48 10.15 8.54 -14.24
N VAL A 49 10.95 9.59 -14.10
CA VAL A 49 11.60 9.95 -12.83
C VAL A 49 11.05 11.30 -12.38
N LEU A 50 10.54 11.36 -11.16
CA LEU A 50 9.93 12.56 -10.60
C LEU A 50 10.42 12.77 -9.16
N GLU A 51 10.67 14.01 -8.76
CA GLU A 51 10.90 14.29 -7.34
C GLU A 51 9.56 14.51 -6.61
N LYS A 52 8.74 15.44 -7.09
CA LYS A 52 7.46 15.78 -6.47
C LYS A 52 6.31 15.76 -7.48
N PHE A 53 5.27 15.02 -7.15
CA PHE A 53 4.05 14.96 -7.97
C PHE A 53 2.79 15.15 -7.13
N ARG A 54 1.91 16.04 -7.61
CA ARG A 54 0.55 16.23 -7.09
C ARG A 54 -0.47 15.99 -8.20
N ALA A 55 -1.44 15.13 -7.95
CA ALA A 55 -2.52 14.84 -8.88
C ALA A 55 -3.89 14.83 -8.19
N GLY A 56 -4.93 15.16 -8.96
CA GLY A 56 -6.29 14.71 -8.64
C GLY A 56 -6.39 13.22 -8.93
N GLU A 57 -6.43 12.87 -10.21
CA GLU A 57 -6.64 11.50 -10.69
C GLU A 57 -5.48 10.99 -11.56
N THR A 58 -5.13 9.71 -11.40
CA THR A 58 -4.05 9.05 -12.16
C THR A 58 -4.40 7.63 -12.61
N PRO A 59 -4.82 7.45 -13.88
CA PRO A 59 -5.16 6.15 -14.48
C PRO A 59 -4.04 5.09 -14.51
N CYS A 60 -2.87 5.37 -15.07
CA CYS A 60 -1.89 4.30 -15.34
C CYS A 60 -0.43 4.73 -15.31
N TRP A 61 0.39 4.00 -14.57
CA TRP A 61 1.84 4.21 -14.50
C TRP A 61 2.63 2.93 -14.71
N ARG A 62 3.64 3.03 -15.58
CA ARG A 62 4.55 1.95 -15.91
C ARG A 62 6.00 2.40 -15.78
N ASN A 63 6.75 1.74 -14.90
CA ASN A 63 8.17 1.97 -14.65
C ASN A 63 8.44 3.42 -14.23
N PHE A 64 8.42 3.68 -12.94
CA PHE A 64 8.73 5.01 -12.44
C PHE A 64 9.44 4.97 -11.10
N VAL A 65 10.14 6.06 -10.84
CA VAL A 65 10.81 6.36 -9.57
C VAL A 65 10.31 7.72 -9.11
N LEU A 66 9.78 7.79 -7.89
CA LEU A 66 9.17 9.02 -7.37
C LEU A 66 9.48 9.22 -5.88
N GLU A 67 10.05 10.36 -5.53
CA GLU A 67 10.35 10.64 -4.11
C GLU A 67 9.04 10.92 -3.33
N LYS A 68 8.19 11.82 -3.83
CA LYS A 68 6.97 12.25 -3.13
C LYS A 68 5.75 12.33 -4.04
N LEU A 69 4.73 11.53 -3.72
CA LEU A 69 3.42 11.55 -4.35
C LEU A 69 2.32 12.02 -3.39
N ARG A 70 1.48 12.93 -3.86
CA ARG A 70 0.14 13.19 -3.30
C ARG A 70 -0.89 13.06 -4.41
N ALA A 71 -1.79 12.10 -4.27
CA ALA A 71 -2.90 11.90 -5.21
C ALA A 71 -4.21 11.83 -4.43
N ARG A 72 -5.33 12.25 -5.04
CA ARG A 72 -6.65 11.93 -4.51
C ARG A 72 -6.97 10.48 -4.85
N GLU A 73 -6.83 10.13 -6.13
CA GLU A 73 -7.14 8.80 -6.66
C GLU A 73 -6.01 8.25 -7.54
N THR A 74 -5.68 6.97 -7.34
CA THR A 74 -4.73 6.24 -8.19
C THR A 74 -5.26 4.86 -8.54
N THR A 75 -5.23 4.50 -9.81
CA THR A 75 -5.87 3.26 -10.30
C THR A 75 -4.87 2.14 -10.52
N CYS A 76 -3.77 2.35 -11.28
CA CYS A 76 -2.89 1.24 -11.66
C CYS A 76 -1.38 1.57 -11.74
N TRP A 77 -0.58 0.76 -11.04
CA TRP A 77 0.88 0.86 -11.03
C TRP A 77 1.55 -0.48 -11.33
N ARG A 78 2.40 -0.53 -12.37
CA ARG A 78 3.03 -1.79 -12.80
C ARG A 78 4.38 -2.07 -12.12
N ILE A 79 5.31 -1.12 -12.19
CA ILE A 79 6.64 -1.20 -11.59
C ILE A 79 6.93 0.15 -10.97
N SER A 80 7.10 0.17 -9.66
CA SER A 80 7.17 1.40 -8.87
C SER A 80 8.27 1.36 -7.82
N VAL A 81 8.98 2.47 -7.67
CA VAL A 81 9.82 2.75 -6.50
C VAL A 81 9.41 4.11 -5.95
N LEU A 82 8.93 4.17 -4.71
CA LEU A 82 8.58 5.43 -4.06
C LEU A 82 9.12 5.53 -2.64
N GLU A 83 9.54 6.72 -2.24
CA GLU A 83 9.80 6.96 -0.82
C GLU A 83 8.50 7.25 -0.07
N LYS A 84 7.71 8.22 -0.53
CA LYS A 84 6.53 8.70 0.19
C LYS A 84 5.31 8.81 -0.71
N LEU A 85 4.26 8.07 -0.35
CA LEU A 85 2.95 8.13 -0.99
C LEU A 85 1.88 8.55 0.03
N ARG A 86 1.10 9.57 -0.34
CA ARG A 86 -0.20 9.87 0.27
C ARG A 86 -1.28 9.80 -0.80
N ALA A 87 -2.23 8.91 -0.62
CA ALA A 87 -3.37 8.73 -1.51
C ALA A 87 -4.67 8.72 -0.70
N GLY A 88 -5.75 9.25 -1.27
CA GLY A 88 -7.11 9.01 -0.75
C GLY A 88 -7.49 7.57 -1.08
N GLU A 89 -7.55 7.27 -2.37
CA GLU A 89 -7.93 5.96 -2.91
C GLU A 89 -6.82 5.36 -3.78
N THR A 90 -6.65 4.05 -3.68
CA THR A 90 -5.67 3.29 -4.46
C THR A 90 -6.26 1.95 -4.89
N LEU A 91 -6.10 1.55 -6.16
CA LEU A 91 -6.74 0.32 -6.65
C LEU A 91 -5.78 -0.85 -6.89
N CYS A 92 -4.68 -0.69 -7.63
CA CYS A 92 -3.87 -1.84 -8.04
C CYS A 92 -2.36 -1.57 -8.18
N TRP A 93 -1.55 -2.44 -7.58
CA TRP A 93 -0.10 -2.46 -7.69
C TRP A 93 0.42 -3.85 -8.05
N ARG A 94 1.30 -3.92 -9.05
CA ARG A 94 1.89 -5.19 -9.47
C ARG A 94 3.23 -5.47 -8.79
N ASN A 95 4.23 -4.62 -9.00
CA ASN A 95 5.55 -4.76 -8.40
C ASN A 95 5.98 -3.42 -7.83
N SER A 96 6.19 -3.35 -6.53
CA SER A 96 6.39 -2.08 -5.86
C SER A 96 7.36 -2.14 -4.69
N VAL A 97 8.20 -1.11 -4.59
CA VAL A 97 9.02 -0.87 -3.40
C VAL A 97 8.65 0.50 -2.85
N LEU A 98 8.20 0.54 -1.61
CA LEU A 98 7.77 1.76 -0.95
C LEU A 98 8.42 1.90 0.43
N GLU A 99 8.82 3.11 0.82
CA GLU A 99 9.28 3.33 2.20
C GLU A 99 8.11 3.68 3.13
N LYS A 100 7.26 4.64 2.72
CA LYS A 100 6.15 5.16 3.53
C LYS A 100 4.88 5.32 2.70
N LEU A 101 3.81 4.64 3.12
CA LEU A 101 2.48 4.73 2.53
C LEU A 101 1.46 5.20 3.56
N ARG A 102 0.67 6.22 3.21
CA ARG A 102 -0.61 6.55 3.84
C ARG A 102 -1.71 6.51 2.80
N ALA A 103 -2.67 5.62 2.97
CA ALA A 103 -3.84 5.47 2.11
C ALA A 103 -5.12 5.46 2.96
N GLY A 104 -6.17 6.12 2.48
CA GLY A 104 -7.51 6.01 3.08
C GLY A 104 -8.10 4.64 2.72
N GLU A 105 -8.42 4.48 1.45
CA GLU A 105 -8.87 3.21 0.87
C GLU A 105 -7.72 2.51 0.16
N THR A 106 -7.68 1.18 0.32
CA THR A 106 -6.46 0.44 0.01
C THR A 106 -6.55 -0.50 -1.18
N PRO A 107 -5.37 -0.82 -1.76
CA PRO A 107 -5.30 -1.42 -3.07
C PRO A 107 -5.05 -2.92 -3.01
N TRP A 108 -5.15 -3.53 -4.18
CA TRP A 108 -4.67 -4.87 -4.44
C TRP A 108 -3.18 -4.85 -4.80
N TRP A 109 -2.34 -5.57 -4.05
CA TRP A 109 -0.91 -5.73 -4.29
C TRP A 109 -0.58 -7.15 -4.74
N ARG A 110 0.06 -7.27 -5.90
CA ARG A 110 0.58 -8.57 -6.35
C ARG A 110 1.92 -8.92 -5.69
N SER A 111 2.85 -7.97 -5.67
CA SER A 111 4.20 -8.13 -5.12
C SER A 111 4.69 -6.79 -4.59
N SER A 112 5.13 -6.76 -3.34
CA SER A 112 5.49 -5.51 -2.68
C SER A 112 6.54 -5.68 -1.59
N VAL A 113 7.31 -4.62 -1.40
CA VAL A 113 8.16 -4.41 -0.21
C VAL A 113 7.79 -3.05 0.36
N LEU A 114 7.44 -2.98 1.64
CA LEU A 114 7.03 -1.72 2.29
C LEU A 114 7.55 -1.64 3.72
N VAL A 115 8.11 -0.49 4.10
CA VAL A 115 8.70 -0.30 5.44
C VAL A 115 7.70 0.28 6.45
N LYS A 116 6.77 1.15 6.02
CA LYS A 116 5.73 1.72 6.89
C LYS A 116 4.42 1.89 6.15
N LEU A 117 3.37 1.28 6.68
CA LEU A 117 2.01 1.38 6.14
C LEU A 117 1.05 1.98 7.17
N ARG A 118 0.24 2.94 6.74
CA ARG A 118 -1.03 3.29 7.39
C ARG A 118 -2.16 3.22 6.37
N ALA A 119 -3.11 2.32 6.60
CA ALA A 119 -4.23 2.00 5.73
C ALA A 119 -5.53 2.01 6.52
N GLY A 120 -6.59 2.64 5.98
CA GLY A 120 -7.89 2.74 6.64
C GLY A 120 -8.71 1.45 6.55
N GLU A 121 -9.05 0.99 5.35
CA GLU A 121 -10.14 0.03 5.20
C GLU A 121 -9.67 -1.37 4.77
N THR A 122 -9.45 -1.61 3.47
CA THR A 122 -9.34 -2.99 2.94
C THR A 122 -8.10 -3.22 2.08
N SER A 123 -7.19 -4.10 2.49
CA SER A 123 -5.93 -4.31 1.76
C SER A 123 -5.72 -5.77 1.39
N ARG A 124 -5.45 -6.07 0.12
CA ARG A 124 -5.14 -7.45 -0.31
C ARG A 124 -3.75 -7.58 -0.88
N TRP A 125 -2.96 -8.49 -0.31
CA TRP A 125 -1.57 -8.71 -0.67
C TRP A 125 -1.34 -10.16 -1.08
N ARG A 126 -0.70 -10.38 -2.22
CA ARG A 126 -0.43 -11.74 -2.73
C ARG A 126 0.98 -12.25 -2.44
N ILE A 127 1.95 -11.35 -2.40
CA ILE A 127 3.34 -11.57 -2.00
C ILE A 127 3.80 -10.26 -1.39
N SER A 128 4.21 -10.26 -0.12
CA SER A 128 4.70 -9.02 0.49
C SER A 128 5.74 -9.26 1.58
N VAL A 129 6.67 -8.31 1.67
CA VAL A 129 7.57 -8.15 2.82
C VAL A 129 7.26 -6.79 3.42
N LEU A 130 6.75 -6.77 4.64
CA LEU A 130 6.25 -5.54 5.24
C LEU A 130 6.79 -5.36 6.66
N GLU A 131 7.26 -4.16 6.95
CA GLU A 131 7.63 -3.70 8.28
C GLU A 131 6.58 -2.69 8.77
N ASN A 132 6.32 -2.64 10.07
CA ASN A 132 5.50 -1.61 10.74
C ASN A 132 4.20 -1.19 10.02
N ILE A 133 3.18 -2.03 10.15
CA ILE A 133 1.86 -1.84 9.54
C ILE A 133 0.84 -1.40 10.57
N CYS A 134 0.05 -0.40 10.23
CA CYS A 134 -1.26 -0.16 10.84
C CYS A 134 -2.32 -0.25 9.74
N ALA A 135 -3.14 -1.30 9.78
CA ALA A 135 -4.26 -1.49 8.86
C ALA A 135 -5.56 -1.47 9.68
N GLY A 136 -6.62 -0.85 9.19
CA GLY A 136 -7.91 -0.88 9.87
C GLY A 136 -8.68 -2.16 9.59
N GLU A 137 -9.73 -2.06 8.76
CA GLU A 137 -10.87 -2.99 8.79
C GLU A 137 -10.56 -4.42 8.31
N THR A 138 -10.05 -4.64 7.09
CA THR A 138 -9.97 -6.01 6.52
C THR A 138 -8.69 -6.34 5.71
N PRO A 139 -7.49 -6.21 6.29
CA PRO A 139 -6.26 -6.70 5.65
C PRO A 139 -6.20 -8.23 5.45
N CYS A 140 -5.82 -8.62 4.23
CA CYS A 140 -5.64 -10.01 3.81
C CYS A 140 -4.31 -10.25 3.10
N TRP A 141 -3.54 -11.23 3.58
CA TRP A 141 -2.19 -11.55 3.10
C TRP A 141 -2.05 -13.00 2.64
N ARG A 142 -1.37 -13.20 1.50
CA ARG A 142 -0.93 -14.51 1.02
C ARG A 142 0.58 -14.44 0.83
N LYS A 143 1.32 -15.44 1.29
CA LYS A 143 2.79 -15.52 1.13
C LYS A 143 3.51 -14.25 1.58
N CYS A 144 3.54 -14.02 2.90
CA CYS A 144 4.06 -12.78 3.44
C CYS A 144 5.08 -12.99 4.56
N VAL A 145 5.98 -12.02 4.71
CA VAL A 145 6.85 -11.87 5.88
C VAL A 145 6.56 -10.52 6.50
N LEU A 146 6.15 -10.50 7.77
CA LEU A 146 5.64 -9.32 8.45
C LEU A 146 6.28 -9.20 9.84
N GLU A 147 6.80 -8.03 10.19
CA GLU A 147 7.47 -7.86 11.49
C GLU A 147 6.52 -7.33 12.57
N ASN A 148 5.95 -6.14 12.37
CA ASN A 148 5.09 -5.49 13.37
C ASN A 148 3.78 -5.06 12.72
N ILE A 149 2.66 -5.64 13.18
CA ILE A 149 1.32 -5.37 12.65
C ILE A 149 0.39 -4.93 13.77
N CYS A 150 -0.33 -3.84 13.52
CA CYS A 150 -1.55 -3.48 14.25
C CYS A 150 -2.72 -3.55 13.26
N ALA A 151 -3.70 -4.40 13.56
CA ALA A 151 -4.92 -4.57 12.77
C ALA A 151 -6.18 -4.34 13.61
N GLY A 152 -7.18 -3.66 13.05
CA GLY A 152 -8.42 -3.31 13.74
C GLY A 152 -9.38 -4.49 13.84
N GLU A 153 -10.16 -4.73 12.79
CA GLU A 153 -11.35 -5.59 12.88
C GLU A 153 -11.06 -7.02 12.43
N TYR A 154 -10.74 -7.24 11.15
CA TYR A 154 -10.58 -8.56 10.56
C TYR A 154 -9.22 -8.75 9.90
N LEU A 155 -8.53 -9.82 10.28
CA LEU A 155 -7.23 -10.18 9.73
C LEU A 155 -7.26 -11.58 9.12
N CYS A 156 -6.82 -11.69 7.86
CA CYS A 156 -6.68 -12.98 7.21
C CYS A 156 -5.28 -13.20 6.63
N TRP A 157 -4.60 -14.31 6.96
CA TRP A 157 -3.30 -14.61 6.32
C TRP A 157 -3.04 -16.09 6.04
N ARG A 158 -2.23 -16.35 5.00
CA ARG A 158 -1.86 -17.71 4.59
C ARG A 158 -0.43 -17.80 4.09
N ASN A 159 0.25 -18.86 4.51
CA ASN A 159 1.64 -19.15 4.14
C ASN A 159 2.57 -17.99 4.55
N SER A 160 2.47 -17.52 5.78
CA SER A 160 3.18 -16.32 6.22
C SER A 160 4.01 -16.54 7.48
N VAL A 161 5.02 -15.69 7.67
CA VAL A 161 5.80 -15.59 8.91
C VAL A 161 5.58 -14.21 9.51
N LEU A 162 5.15 -14.17 10.77
CA LEU A 162 4.83 -12.96 11.51
C LEU A 162 5.62 -12.93 12.82
N GLU A 163 6.25 -11.81 13.15
CA GLU A 163 6.93 -11.63 14.44
C GLU A 163 5.94 -11.15 15.51
N LYS A 164 5.38 -9.94 15.36
CA LYS A 164 4.47 -9.33 16.34
C LYS A 164 3.17 -8.87 15.70
N LEU A 165 2.06 -9.34 16.25
CA LEU A 165 0.72 -8.96 15.84
C LEU A 165 -0.08 -8.40 17.03
N ARG A 166 -0.68 -7.22 16.85
CA ARG A 166 -1.74 -6.68 17.69
C ARG A 166 -3.04 -6.66 16.89
N ALA A 167 -4.09 -7.30 17.42
CA ALA A 167 -5.36 -7.44 16.72
C ALA A 167 -6.56 -7.13 17.62
N GLY A 168 -7.57 -6.46 17.07
CA GLY A 168 -8.79 -6.09 17.78
C GLY A 168 -9.80 -7.23 17.88
N GLU A 169 -10.40 -7.68 16.76
CA GLU A 169 -11.60 -8.52 16.84
C GLU A 169 -11.52 -9.94 16.27
N THR A 170 -11.07 -10.12 15.02
CA THR A 170 -11.21 -11.41 14.34
C THR A 170 -9.96 -11.78 13.56
N LEU A 171 -9.44 -12.98 13.83
CA LEU A 171 -8.24 -13.51 13.19
C LEU A 171 -8.53 -14.85 12.49
N SER A 172 -7.93 -15.04 11.31
CA SER A 172 -7.96 -16.31 10.59
C SER A 172 -6.63 -16.53 9.87
N TRP A 173 -5.98 -17.67 10.13
CA TRP A 173 -4.71 -17.99 9.47
C TRP A 173 -4.48 -19.46 9.14
N ARG A 174 -3.58 -19.71 8.17
CA ARG A 174 -3.22 -21.06 7.75
C ARG A 174 -1.77 -21.17 7.32
N ASN A 175 -1.13 -22.31 7.62
CA ASN A 175 0.25 -22.60 7.20
C ASN A 175 1.21 -21.47 7.58
N SER A 176 1.08 -20.93 8.80
CA SER A 176 1.81 -19.72 9.19
C SER A 176 2.47 -19.86 10.55
N LEU A 177 3.54 -19.10 10.75
CA LEU A 177 4.25 -18.99 12.02
C LEU A 177 4.00 -17.59 12.58
N LEU A 178 3.63 -17.50 13.85
CA LEU A 178 3.45 -16.24 14.58
C LEU A 178 4.21 -16.32 15.90
N GLU A 179 5.16 -15.41 16.13
CA GLU A 179 5.95 -15.41 17.37
C GLU A 179 5.12 -14.83 18.54
N LYS A 180 4.53 -13.64 18.37
CA LYS A 180 3.79 -12.94 19.43
C LYS A 180 2.44 -12.43 18.93
N LEU A 181 1.36 -12.83 19.59
CA LEU A 181 0.01 -12.31 19.40
C LEU A 181 -0.46 -11.55 20.63
N CYS A 182 -0.83 -10.29 20.48
CA CYS A 182 -1.61 -9.54 21.47
C CYS A 182 -3.03 -9.33 20.91
N ALA A 183 -4.03 -9.90 21.56
CA ALA A 183 -5.42 -9.77 21.13
C ALA A 183 -6.32 -9.32 22.29
N GLY A 184 -7.39 -8.59 21.98
CA GLY A 184 -8.44 -8.27 22.96
C GLY A 184 -9.24 -9.51 23.36
N GLU A 185 -9.94 -9.44 24.49
CA GLU A 185 -10.72 -10.56 25.04
C GLU A 185 -11.73 -11.12 24.03
N THR A 186 -12.44 -10.24 23.31
CA THR A 186 -13.44 -10.62 22.29
C THR A 186 -12.84 -11.41 21.13
N ALA A 187 -11.59 -11.13 20.75
CA ALA A 187 -10.88 -11.88 19.72
C ALA A 187 -10.46 -13.26 20.21
N LEU A 188 -10.06 -13.39 21.47
CA LEU A 188 -9.68 -14.65 22.08
C LEU A 188 -10.88 -15.60 22.23
N GLU A 189 -12.04 -15.10 22.66
CA GLU A 189 -13.27 -15.88 22.72
C GLU A 189 -13.63 -16.45 21.33
N LYS A 190 -13.62 -15.61 20.29
CA LYS A 190 -13.91 -16.03 18.91
C LYS A 190 -12.90 -17.03 18.35
N LEU A 191 -11.67 -16.99 18.83
CA LEU A 191 -10.60 -17.93 18.47
C LEU A 191 -10.77 -19.29 19.16
N CYS A 192 -11.26 -19.29 20.40
CA CYS A 192 -11.40 -20.49 21.24
C CYS A 192 -12.75 -21.21 21.13
N VAL A 193 -13.83 -20.51 20.74
CA VAL A 193 -15.22 -21.02 20.79
C VAL A 193 -15.75 -21.54 19.44
N GLY A 194 -14.96 -21.49 18.36
CA GLY A 194 -15.40 -21.97 17.04
C GLY A 194 -15.22 -23.48 16.82
N GLU A 195 -16.23 -24.14 16.24
CA GLU A 195 -16.21 -25.56 15.80
C GLU A 195 -15.11 -25.90 14.77
N THR A 196 -14.35 -24.91 14.28
CA THR A 196 -13.14 -25.13 13.48
C THR A 196 -12.01 -24.22 13.98
N PRO A 197 -10.78 -24.74 14.18
CA PRO A 197 -9.66 -23.89 14.58
C PRO A 197 -9.40 -22.87 13.47
N ARG A 198 -9.53 -21.59 13.82
CA ARG A 198 -9.28 -20.45 12.93
C ARG A 198 -7.81 -20.32 12.54
N TRP A 199 -6.94 -21.13 13.14
CA TRP A 199 -5.57 -21.39 12.71
C TRP A 199 -5.37 -22.86 12.32
N ARG A 200 -5.06 -23.15 11.06
CA ARG A 200 -4.76 -24.53 10.60
C ARG A 200 -3.31 -24.69 10.20
N ASN A 201 -2.68 -25.80 10.59
CA ASN A 201 -1.27 -26.09 10.29
C ASN A 201 -0.36 -24.89 10.61
N SER A 202 -0.57 -24.26 11.76
CA SER A 202 0.09 -23.01 12.12
C SER A 202 0.62 -23.10 13.55
N ALA A 203 1.68 -22.35 13.84
CA ALA A 203 2.27 -22.27 15.16
C ALA A 203 2.16 -20.84 15.71
N LEU A 204 1.91 -20.76 17.02
CA LEU A 204 1.92 -19.53 17.80
C LEU A 204 2.82 -19.75 19.02
N GLU A 205 3.86 -18.94 19.19
CA GLU A 205 4.80 -19.12 20.32
C GLU A 205 4.31 -18.44 21.61
N LYS A 206 3.78 -17.21 21.52
CA LYS A 206 3.35 -16.43 22.68
C LYS A 206 2.03 -15.72 22.43
N LEU A 207 1.11 -15.88 23.37
CA LEU A 207 -0.18 -15.21 23.39
C LEU A 207 -0.24 -14.25 24.59
N CYS A 208 -0.57 -12.99 24.34
CA CYS A 208 -0.82 -11.96 25.33
C CYS A 208 -2.29 -11.52 25.24
N VAL A 209 -2.96 -11.44 26.38
CA VAL A 209 -4.29 -10.82 26.48
C VAL A 209 -4.08 -9.33 26.74
N ALA A 210 -4.61 -8.47 25.88
CA ALA A 210 -4.65 -7.05 26.17
C ALA A 210 -5.90 -6.79 27.03
N GLU A 211 -5.70 -6.56 28.32
CA GLU A 211 -6.76 -6.10 29.22
C GLU A 211 -7.29 -4.76 28.69
N THR A 212 -8.60 -4.67 28.44
CA THR A 212 -9.23 -3.38 28.14
C THR A 212 -9.12 -2.51 29.39
N PRO A 213 -8.50 -1.32 29.33
CA PRO A 213 -8.57 -0.41 30.46
C PRO A 213 -10.04 -0.01 30.65
N HIS A 214 -10.57 -0.29 31.84
CA HIS A 214 -11.89 0.14 32.31
C HIS A 214 -12.05 1.67 32.27
#